data_AF-Q9AL67-F1
#
_entry.id   AF-Q9AL67-F1
#
_cell.length_a   1.000
_cell.length_b   1.000
_cell.length_c   1.000
_cell.angle_alpha   90.00
_cell.angle_beta   90.00
_cell.angle_gamma   90.00
#
_symmetry.space_group_name_H-M   'P 1'
#
loop_
_entity.id
_entity.type
_entity.pdbx_description
1 polymer ?
#
loop_
_entity_poly.entity_id
_entity_poly.type
_entity_poly.pdbx_seq_one_letter_code
_entity_poly.pdbx_strand_id
1 'polypeptide(L)'
;YEIDLEGGASSWGKVKGRAKVNVPPASPLLPADCNVKINVKPLDPAKGFVRFSAVIESIVDSTKNKLVVEADIANETKERRICVGEGSVSVGDFSHSFSFEGSVVNMYYYRSDAVRRNVPNPIYMQGRQFHDIIMKVPLDNPDVIDTWEGTVKAVQSTGAFNDWIRDFWLIGPAFTALNEGGQRISRIEVHSIGTQGSDKGPVGVSRWRFSHGGSGVVDSISRWMELFPSDKLNRPASVEAGFRSDSQGIEVKVDGEFPGVSVDAGGGLRRILNHPLIPLVHHGMVGKFNDFTVDTQLKIVLPKGYKVRYAAPQFRSQNLEEYRWSGGAYARWVEHVC
;
A
#
# COMPACT_ATOMS: atom_id res chain seq x y z
N TYR A 1 3.35 -20.22 -0.68
CA TYR A 1 4.11 -19.03 -1.11
C TYR A 1 5.36 -19.44 -1.86
N GLU A 2 5.78 -18.65 -2.85
CA GLU A 2 7.00 -18.85 -3.63
C GLU A 2 7.73 -17.52 -3.82
N ILE A 3 9.06 -17.53 -3.64
CA ILE A 3 9.94 -16.37 -3.88
C ILE A 3 11.13 -16.84 -4.70
N ASP A 4 11.32 -16.27 -5.90
CA ASP A 4 12.49 -16.51 -6.74
C ASP A 4 13.33 -15.23 -6.79
N LEU A 5 14.59 -15.28 -6.33
CA LEU A 5 15.45 -14.10 -6.20
C LEU A 5 16.44 -13.96 -7.36
N GLU A 6 16.75 -12.71 -7.72
CA GLU A 6 17.91 -12.37 -8.52
C GLU A 6 19.20 -12.24 -7.70
N GLY A 7 20.35 -12.51 -8.32
CA GLY A 7 21.67 -12.41 -7.70
C GLY A 7 22.43 -11.12 -8.01
N GLY A 8 23.68 -11.07 -7.57
CA GLY A 8 24.55 -9.91 -7.78
C GLY A 8 24.07 -8.71 -6.94
N ALA A 9 24.06 -7.52 -7.56
CA ALA A 9 23.58 -6.29 -6.92
C ALA A 9 22.05 -6.14 -6.96
N SER A 10 21.33 -7.03 -7.66
CA SER A 10 19.89 -6.95 -7.83
C SER A 10 19.15 -7.11 -6.50
N SER A 11 18.00 -6.44 -6.41
CA SER A 11 17.03 -6.62 -5.32
C SER A 11 15.73 -7.25 -5.80
N TRP A 12 15.65 -7.59 -7.08
CA TRP A 12 14.45 -8.11 -7.71
C TRP A 12 14.13 -9.52 -7.23
N GLY A 13 12.84 -9.82 -7.23
CA GLY A 13 12.35 -11.17 -7.08
C GLY A 13 10.96 -11.33 -7.67
N LYS A 14 10.62 -12.58 -7.98
CA LYS A 14 9.26 -12.99 -8.31
C LYS A 14 8.60 -13.49 -7.03
N VAL A 15 7.38 -13.04 -6.77
CA VAL A 15 6.62 -13.39 -5.56
C VAL A 15 5.29 -13.98 -5.98
N LYS A 16 4.93 -15.14 -5.42
CA LYS A 16 3.62 -15.77 -5.60
C LYS A 16 2.99 -16.14 -4.28
N GLY A 17 1.74 -15.75 -4.09
CA GLY A 17 0.90 -16.08 -2.96
C GLY A 17 -0.40 -16.75 -3.42
N ARG A 18 -0.81 -17.81 -2.73
CA ARG A 18 -2.09 -18.49 -2.95
C ARG A 18 -2.61 -18.92 -1.58
N ALA A 19 -3.87 -18.63 -1.29
CA ALA A 19 -4.52 -19.14 -0.10
C ALA A 19 -6.01 -19.40 -0.39
N LYS A 20 -6.55 -20.40 0.31
CA LYS A 20 -7.98 -20.68 0.35
C LYS A 20 -8.32 -21.11 1.76
N VAL A 21 -9.38 -20.53 2.33
CA VAL A 21 -9.90 -20.87 3.65
C VAL A 21 -11.43 -20.88 3.60
N ASN A 22 -12.05 -21.88 4.22
CA ASN A 22 -13.50 -22.06 4.20
C ASN A 22 -14.12 -21.43 5.46
N VAL A 23 -13.99 -20.11 5.60
CA VAL A 23 -14.57 -19.30 6.68
C VAL A 23 -15.24 -18.07 6.06
N PRO A 24 -16.31 -17.54 6.68
CA PRO A 24 -16.93 -16.31 6.20
C PRO A 24 -15.97 -15.11 6.34
N PRO A 25 -15.89 -14.21 5.33
CA PRO A 25 -15.21 -12.94 5.47
C PRO A 25 -16.00 -12.00 6.41
N ALA A 26 -15.32 -10.98 6.91
CA ALA A 26 -15.91 -9.99 7.81
C ALA A 26 -16.74 -8.91 7.08
N SER A 27 -16.78 -8.91 5.74
CA SER A 27 -17.55 -7.93 4.98
C SER A 27 -19.05 -8.08 5.26
N PRO A 28 -19.77 -6.99 5.59
CA PRO A 28 -21.21 -7.05 5.80
C PRO A 28 -22.01 -7.21 4.50
N LEU A 29 -21.37 -7.06 3.33
CA LEU A 29 -21.96 -7.23 2.01
C LEU A 29 -21.19 -8.31 1.23
N LEU A 30 -21.90 -9.34 0.79
CA LEU A 30 -21.37 -10.52 0.11
C LEU A 30 -22.28 -10.96 -1.05
N PRO A 31 -21.74 -11.55 -2.13
CA PRO A 31 -20.31 -11.81 -2.36
C PRO A 31 -19.53 -10.52 -2.61
N ALA A 32 -18.24 -10.58 -2.30
CA ALA A 32 -17.29 -9.50 -2.53
C ALA A 32 -16.05 -10.06 -3.23
N ASP A 33 -15.80 -9.57 -4.43
CA ASP A 33 -14.66 -9.94 -5.27
C ASP A 33 -13.87 -8.68 -5.62
N CYS A 34 -12.54 -8.80 -5.72
CA CYS A 34 -11.71 -7.67 -6.12
C CYS A 34 -10.44 -8.16 -6.83
N ASN A 35 -10.07 -7.48 -7.91
CA ASN A 35 -8.79 -7.60 -8.59
C ASN A 35 -8.06 -6.27 -8.54
N VAL A 36 -6.76 -6.33 -8.30
CA VAL A 36 -5.85 -5.19 -8.25
C VAL A 36 -4.66 -5.49 -9.16
N LYS A 37 -4.36 -4.58 -10.07
CA LYS A 37 -3.18 -4.64 -10.93
C LYS A 37 -2.39 -3.35 -10.79
N ILE A 38 -1.13 -3.46 -10.43
CA ILE A 38 -0.19 -2.35 -10.31
C ILE A 38 0.96 -2.59 -11.27
N ASN A 39 1.30 -1.57 -12.05
CA ASN A 39 2.47 -1.56 -12.91
C ASN A 39 3.30 -0.32 -12.62
N VAL A 40 4.63 -0.48 -12.62
CA VAL A 40 5.56 0.63 -12.47
C VAL A 40 6.64 0.49 -13.52
N LYS A 41 6.85 1.53 -14.33
CA LYS A 41 7.92 1.55 -15.33
C LYS A 41 8.79 2.79 -15.15
N PRO A 42 10.11 2.70 -15.42
CA PRO A 42 10.95 3.88 -15.44
C PRO A 42 10.52 4.83 -16.58
N LEU A 43 10.46 6.14 -16.29
CA LEU A 43 10.15 7.19 -17.27
C LEU A 43 11.43 7.97 -17.63
N ASP A 44 12.15 8.44 -16.62
CA ASP A 44 13.47 9.08 -16.75
C ASP A 44 14.38 8.51 -15.64
N PRO A 45 15.10 7.39 -15.91
CA PRO A 45 15.96 6.73 -14.93
C PRO A 45 17.03 7.65 -14.34
N ALA A 46 17.53 8.61 -15.12
CA ALA A 46 18.58 9.53 -14.67
C ALA A 46 18.08 10.48 -13.57
N LYS A 47 16.79 10.81 -13.61
CA LYS A 47 16.12 11.65 -12.59
C LYS A 47 15.31 10.84 -11.58
N GLY A 48 15.26 9.52 -11.72
CA GLY A 48 14.47 8.64 -10.86
C GLY A 48 12.96 8.80 -11.01
N PHE A 49 12.48 9.33 -12.15
CA PHE A 49 11.04 9.41 -12.45
C PHE A 49 10.53 8.03 -12.86
N VAL A 50 9.41 7.65 -12.27
CA VAL A 50 8.69 6.42 -12.62
C VAL A 50 7.26 6.76 -12.98
N ARG A 51 6.69 5.98 -13.89
CA ARG A 51 5.27 5.95 -14.16
C ARG A 51 4.65 4.80 -13.40
N PHE A 52 3.78 5.12 -12.46
CA PHE A 52 2.93 4.20 -11.73
C PHE A 52 1.56 4.14 -12.39
N SER A 53 1.00 2.95 -12.56
CA SER A 53 -0.41 2.77 -12.90
C SER A 53 -1.06 1.69 -12.05
N ALA A 54 -2.31 1.93 -11.66
CA ALA A 54 -3.11 0.99 -10.91
C ALA A 54 -4.51 0.87 -11.52
N VAL A 55 -5.01 -0.36 -11.59
CA VAL A 55 -6.39 -0.68 -11.91
C VAL A 55 -6.93 -1.56 -10.78
N ILE A 56 -8.05 -1.13 -10.19
CA ILE A 56 -8.77 -1.87 -9.16
C ILE A 56 -10.19 -2.09 -9.68
N GLU A 57 -10.62 -3.34 -9.73
CA GLU A 57 -11.96 -3.73 -10.18
C GLU A 57 -12.58 -4.61 -9.10
N SER A 58 -13.76 -4.26 -8.61
CA SER A 58 -14.46 -5.03 -7.59
C SER A 58 -15.93 -5.23 -7.92
N ILE A 59 -16.51 -6.27 -7.33
CA ILE A 59 -17.95 -6.52 -7.32
C ILE A 59 -18.34 -6.69 -5.86
N VAL A 60 -19.20 -5.82 -5.34
CA VAL A 60 -19.70 -5.87 -3.96
C VAL A 60 -21.21 -5.90 -4.02
N ASP A 61 -21.81 -6.98 -3.56
CA ASP A 61 -23.28 -7.20 -3.62
C ASP A 61 -23.85 -6.85 -5.01
N SER A 62 -23.27 -7.47 -6.04
CA SER A 62 -23.60 -7.28 -7.47
C SER A 62 -23.22 -5.92 -8.08
N THR A 63 -22.83 -4.93 -7.29
CA THR A 63 -22.41 -3.62 -7.80
C THR A 63 -20.97 -3.65 -8.27
N LYS A 64 -20.74 -3.33 -9.56
CA LYS A 64 -19.40 -3.25 -10.15
C LYS A 64 -18.77 -1.89 -9.85
N ASN A 65 -17.54 -1.92 -9.37
CA ASN A 65 -16.74 -0.73 -9.10
C ASN A 65 -15.41 -0.82 -9.83
N LYS A 66 -14.89 0.32 -10.29
CA LYS A 66 -13.59 0.40 -10.93
C LYS A 66 -12.89 1.70 -10.56
N LEU A 67 -11.60 1.61 -10.28
CA LEU A 67 -10.70 2.74 -10.11
C LEU A 67 -9.50 2.54 -11.03
N VAL A 68 -9.18 3.56 -11.83
CA VAL A 68 -7.99 3.62 -12.67
C VAL A 68 -7.19 4.86 -12.30
N VAL A 69 -5.89 4.70 -12.07
CA VAL A 69 -4.97 5.81 -11.80
C VAL A 69 -3.69 5.60 -12.60
N GLU A 70 -3.21 6.66 -13.25
CA GLU A 70 -1.85 6.75 -13.77
C GLU A 70 -1.19 8.00 -13.17
N ALA A 71 0.03 7.85 -12.66
CA ALA A 71 0.75 8.94 -12.04
C ALA A 71 2.26 8.83 -12.26
N ASP A 72 2.90 9.97 -12.50
CA ASP A 72 4.34 10.11 -12.57
C ASP A 72 4.86 10.54 -11.18
N ILE A 73 5.82 9.78 -10.65
CA ILE A 73 6.32 9.91 -9.28
C ILE A 73 7.85 10.07 -9.30
N ALA A 74 8.37 11.02 -8.51
CA ALA A 74 9.81 11.21 -8.33
C ALA A 74 10.16 11.70 -6.92
N ASN A 75 11.34 11.33 -6.44
CA ASN A 75 11.92 11.94 -5.24
C ASN A 75 12.58 13.27 -5.63
N GLU A 76 12.23 14.36 -4.96
CA GLU A 76 12.99 15.62 -5.06
C GLU A 76 14.12 15.65 -4.04
N THR A 77 13.89 15.09 -2.85
CA THR A 77 14.90 14.87 -1.82
C THR A 77 14.70 13.49 -1.17
N LYS A 78 15.51 13.15 -0.16
CA LYS A 78 15.32 11.91 0.62
C LYS A 78 14.05 11.95 1.47
N GLU A 79 13.56 13.13 1.77
CA GLU A 79 12.38 13.37 2.60
C GLU A 79 11.15 13.72 1.76
N ARG A 80 11.34 14.35 0.59
CA ARG A 80 10.24 14.87 -0.24
C ARG A 80 10.07 14.10 -1.55
N ARG A 81 8.84 13.68 -1.81
CA ARG A 81 8.40 13.04 -3.07
C ARG A 81 7.24 13.82 -3.68
N ILE A 82 7.21 13.90 -4.99
CA ILE A 82 6.15 14.52 -5.78
C ILE A 82 5.46 13.50 -6.65
N CYS A 83 4.20 13.79 -6.94
CA CYS A 83 3.32 12.96 -7.75
C CYS A 83 2.44 13.87 -8.60
N VAL A 84 2.31 13.58 -9.89
CA VAL A 84 1.34 14.20 -10.79
C VAL A 84 0.61 13.09 -11.51
N GLY A 85 -0.71 13.11 -11.50
CA GLY A 85 -1.47 12.02 -12.07
C GLY A 85 -2.92 12.36 -12.36
N GLU A 86 -3.58 11.38 -12.97
CA GLU A 86 -4.98 11.43 -13.32
C GLU A 86 -5.61 10.05 -13.21
N GLY A 87 -6.94 10.02 -13.21
CA GLY A 87 -7.67 8.80 -13.04
C GLY A 87 -9.17 8.96 -13.19
N SER A 88 -9.86 7.85 -12.99
CA SER A 88 -11.31 7.81 -12.96
C SER A 88 -11.79 6.74 -12.00
N VAL A 89 -12.98 6.96 -11.45
CA VAL A 89 -13.70 6.00 -10.61
C VAL A 89 -15.11 5.81 -11.16
N SER A 90 -15.61 4.57 -11.11
CA SER A 90 -16.98 4.23 -11.46
C SER A 90 -17.58 3.29 -10.42
N VAL A 91 -18.87 3.47 -10.12
CA VAL A 91 -19.67 2.66 -9.20
C VAL A 91 -21.06 2.48 -9.83
N GLY A 92 -21.40 1.27 -10.25
CA GLY A 92 -22.66 1.04 -10.97
C GLY A 92 -22.67 1.78 -12.32
N ASP A 93 -23.65 2.65 -12.49
CA ASP A 93 -23.80 3.53 -13.66
C ASP A 93 -23.12 4.89 -13.50
N PHE A 94 -22.74 5.28 -12.28
CA PHE A 94 -22.04 6.52 -11.99
C PHE A 94 -20.54 6.42 -12.30
N SER A 95 -19.96 7.48 -12.84
CA SER A 95 -18.50 7.63 -12.94
C SER A 95 -18.08 9.10 -12.95
N HIS A 96 -16.87 9.37 -12.47
CA HIS A 96 -16.24 10.67 -12.66
C HIS A 96 -14.72 10.52 -12.84
N SER A 97 -14.11 11.54 -13.46
CA SER A 97 -12.67 11.65 -13.64
C SER A 97 -12.04 12.61 -12.63
N PHE A 98 -10.74 12.54 -12.46
CA PHE A 98 -9.97 13.47 -11.64
C PHE A 98 -8.53 13.59 -12.12
N SER A 99 -7.90 14.73 -11.84
CA SER A 99 -6.44 14.89 -11.90
C SER A 99 -5.93 15.53 -10.63
N PHE A 100 -4.66 15.30 -10.33
CA PHE A 100 -4.05 15.79 -9.10
C PHE A 100 -2.55 16.04 -9.27
N GLU A 101 -2.06 16.96 -8.46
CA GLU A 101 -0.64 17.16 -8.20
C GLU A 101 -0.47 17.16 -6.68
N GLY A 102 0.57 16.51 -6.20
CA GLY A 102 0.78 16.35 -4.77
C GLY A 102 2.24 16.30 -4.41
N SER A 103 2.55 16.74 -3.20
CA SER A 103 3.84 16.50 -2.59
C SER A 103 3.69 15.93 -1.19
N VAL A 104 4.59 15.02 -0.87
CA VAL A 104 4.62 14.31 0.41
C VAL A 104 6.00 14.47 1.01
N VAL A 105 6.04 14.96 2.26
CA VAL A 105 7.28 15.12 3.03
C VAL A 105 7.26 14.18 4.22
N ASN A 106 8.21 13.26 4.28
CA ASN A 106 8.38 12.34 5.39
C ASN A 106 9.41 12.87 6.39
N MET A 107 9.01 12.99 7.66
CA MET A 107 9.86 13.48 8.74
C MET A 107 9.94 12.44 9.86
N TYR A 108 11.13 11.86 10.04
CA TYR A 108 11.42 11.06 11.23
C TYR A 108 11.59 11.96 12.45
N TYR A 109 11.13 11.51 13.61
CA TYR A 109 11.36 12.21 14.86
C TYR A 109 12.71 11.82 15.47
N TYR A 110 13.53 12.82 15.76
CA TYR A 110 14.72 12.71 16.63
C TYR A 110 15.67 11.54 16.31
N ARG A 111 15.98 11.32 15.03
CA ARG A 111 16.99 10.32 14.64
C ARG A 111 18.32 10.63 15.33
N SER A 112 19.02 9.58 15.75
CA SER A 112 20.32 9.69 16.43
C SER A 112 21.33 8.72 15.83
N ASP A 113 22.57 9.21 15.68
CA ASP A 113 23.70 8.38 15.29
C ASP A 113 24.01 7.27 16.29
N ALA A 114 23.68 7.48 17.57
CA ALA A 114 23.82 6.47 18.59
C ALA A 114 22.91 5.25 18.32
N VAL A 115 21.68 5.47 17.83
CA VAL A 115 20.80 4.37 17.42
C VAL A 115 21.34 3.72 16.15
N ARG A 116 21.70 4.54 15.15
CA ARG A 116 22.14 4.05 13.83
C ARG A 116 23.34 3.10 13.90
N ARG A 117 24.34 3.39 14.74
CA ARG A 117 25.56 2.57 14.83
C ARG A 117 25.45 1.36 15.75
N ASN A 118 24.44 1.32 16.62
CA ASN A 118 24.28 0.24 17.61
C ASN A 118 23.14 -0.73 17.26
N VAL A 119 22.17 -0.31 16.43
CA VAL A 119 21.03 -1.16 16.05
C VAL A 119 21.23 -1.66 14.61
N PRO A 120 21.54 -2.95 14.39
CA PRO A 120 21.90 -3.47 13.08
C PRO A 120 20.72 -3.58 12.11
N ASN A 121 19.49 -3.74 12.62
CA ASN A 121 18.27 -3.84 11.83
C ASN A 121 17.11 -3.09 12.51
N PRO A 122 17.04 -1.74 12.38
CA PRO A 122 15.97 -0.95 13.01
C PRO A 122 14.61 -1.26 12.37
N ILE A 123 13.57 -1.34 13.21
CA ILE A 123 12.18 -1.62 12.79
C ILE A 123 11.31 -0.40 13.04
N TYR A 124 11.09 -0.08 14.32
CA TYR A 124 10.26 1.05 14.71
C TYR A 124 11.01 2.36 14.55
N MET A 125 10.56 3.17 13.59
CA MET A 125 11.04 4.53 13.37
C MET A 125 9.85 5.49 13.36
N GLN A 126 9.71 6.24 14.45
CA GLN A 126 8.65 7.21 14.67
C GLN A 126 8.77 8.38 13.70
N GLY A 127 7.63 8.92 13.28
CA GLY A 127 7.64 10.10 12.41
C GLY A 127 6.24 10.62 12.08
N ARG A 128 6.23 11.59 11.17
CA ARG A 128 5.03 12.16 10.56
C ARG A 128 5.29 12.48 9.11
N GLN A 129 4.25 12.32 8.30
CA GLN A 129 4.27 12.52 6.87
C GLN A 129 3.21 13.54 6.47
N PHE A 130 3.64 14.60 5.79
CA PHE A 130 2.81 15.76 5.45
C PHE A 130 2.44 15.71 3.97
N HIS A 131 1.16 15.88 3.67
CA HIS A 131 0.60 15.89 2.32
C HIS A 131 0.12 17.30 1.98
N ASP A 132 0.46 17.77 0.79
CA ASP A 132 -0.12 18.96 0.15
C ASP A 132 -0.59 18.55 -1.24
N ILE A 133 -1.90 18.63 -1.47
CA ILE A 133 -2.57 18.06 -2.62
C ILE A 133 -3.39 19.17 -3.28
N ILE A 134 -3.22 19.33 -4.59
CA ILE A 134 -4.16 20.04 -5.45
C ILE A 134 -4.86 19.01 -6.34
N MET A 135 -6.19 19.05 -6.37
CA MET A 135 -7.03 18.13 -7.12
C MET A 135 -8.03 18.89 -7.97
N LYS A 136 -8.29 18.37 -9.17
CA LYS A 136 -9.21 18.93 -10.16
C LYS A 136 -10.20 17.86 -10.59
N VAL A 137 -11.49 18.18 -10.52
CA VAL A 137 -12.59 17.27 -10.90
C VAL A 137 -13.53 18.01 -11.85
N PRO A 138 -13.73 17.53 -13.09
CA PRO A 138 -14.74 18.08 -13.98
C PRO A 138 -16.13 17.98 -13.36
N LEU A 139 -16.90 19.07 -13.39
CA LEU A 139 -18.28 19.11 -12.90
C LEU A 139 -19.23 18.78 -14.06
N ASP A 140 -19.15 17.54 -14.54
CA ASP A 140 -19.71 17.09 -15.81
C ASP A 140 -21.05 16.34 -15.69
N ASN A 141 -21.51 16.06 -14.46
CA ASN A 141 -22.80 15.44 -14.20
C ASN A 141 -23.47 15.99 -12.92
N PRO A 142 -24.81 15.85 -12.77
CA PRO A 142 -25.56 16.43 -11.66
C PRO A 142 -25.10 15.98 -10.27
N ASP A 143 -24.75 14.70 -10.08
CA ASP A 143 -24.36 14.17 -8.78
C ASP A 143 -23.01 14.77 -8.30
N VAL A 144 -22.08 14.98 -9.24
CA VAL A 144 -20.81 15.67 -8.96
C VAL A 144 -21.03 17.15 -8.64
N ILE A 145 -21.95 17.81 -9.35
CA ILE A 145 -22.30 19.22 -9.11
C ILE A 145 -22.93 19.38 -7.71
N ASP A 146 -23.92 18.56 -7.36
CA ASP A 146 -24.59 18.61 -6.06
C ASP A 146 -23.59 18.35 -4.90
N THR A 147 -22.74 17.32 -5.06
CA THR A 147 -21.69 17.02 -4.09
C THR A 147 -20.69 18.18 -3.94
N TRP A 148 -20.34 18.84 -5.04
CA TRP A 148 -19.45 20.00 -5.04
C TRP A 148 -20.07 21.18 -4.28
N GLU A 149 -21.31 21.53 -4.56
CA GLU A 149 -22.03 22.62 -3.89
C GLU A 149 -22.19 22.35 -2.38
N GLY A 150 -22.55 21.11 -2.02
CA GLY A 150 -22.62 20.67 -0.63
C GLY A 150 -21.27 20.78 0.09
N THR A 151 -20.19 20.37 -0.57
CA THR A 151 -18.82 20.44 -0.01
C THR A 151 -18.36 21.90 0.18
N VAL A 152 -18.55 22.76 -0.83
CA VAL A 152 -18.20 24.18 -0.73
C VAL A 152 -18.95 24.85 0.41
N LYS A 153 -20.26 24.60 0.53
CA LYS A 153 -21.07 25.11 1.62
C LYS A 153 -20.59 24.59 2.97
N ALA A 154 -20.27 23.29 3.10
CA ALA A 154 -19.78 22.70 4.33
C ALA A 154 -18.47 23.36 4.80
N VAL A 155 -17.49 23.52 3.90
CA VAL A 155 -16.21 24.18 4.17
C VAL A 155 -16.40 25.65 4.60
N GLN A 156 -17.37 26.36 4.02
CA GLN A 156 -17.64 27.77 4.34
C GLN A 156 -18.47 27.96 5.62
N SER A 157 -19.30 26.98 5.98
CA SER A 157 -20.34 27.14 7.02
C SER A 157 -19.83 27.06 8.45
N THR A 158 -18.80 26.26 8.75
CA THR A 158 -18.28 26.07 10.11
C THR A 158 -16.81 25.64 10.12
N GLY A 159 -16.07 25.98 11.19
CA GLY A 159 -14.71 25.45 11.42
C GLY A 159 -14.67 23.95 11.78
N ALA A 160 -15.82 23.27 11.84
CA ALA A 160 -15.95 21.86 12.23
C ALA A 160 -15.65 20.88 11.10
N PHE A 161 -15.77 21.31 9.83
CA PHE A 161 -15.47 20.47 8.66
C PHE A 161 -14.10 19.79 8.77
N ASN A 162 -13.08 20.57 9.12
CA ASN A 162 -11.69 20.12 9.23
C ASN A 162 -11.49 18.98 10.23
N ASP A 163 -12.37 18.84 11.23
CA ASP A 163 -12.30 17.79 12.25
C ASP A 163 -13.18 16.59 11.92
N TRP A 164 -14.47 16.82 11.62
CA TRP A 164 -15.49 15.77 11.41
C TRP A 164 -15.34 15.03 10.08
N ILE A 165 -14.67 15.62 9.09
CA ILE A 165 -14.42 14.97 7.80
C ILE A 165 -13.64 13.65 7.94
N ARG A 166 -12.91 13.43 9.04
CA ARG A 166 -12.16 12.19 9.28
C ARG A 166 -13.09 10.98 9.47
N ASP A 167 -14.25 11.18 10.08
CA ASP A 167 -15.23 10.11 10.29
C ASP A 167 -15.91 9.72 8.97
N PHE A 168 -16.09 10.70 8.07
CA PHE A 168 -16.58 10.47 6.71
C PHE A 168 -15.53 9.78 5.83
N TRP A 169 -14.28 10.27 5.86
CA TRP A 169 -13.20 9.73 5.04
C TRP A 169 -12.87 8.27 5.41
N LEU A 170 -12.88 7.94 6.70
CA LEU A 170 -12.50 6.63 7.21
C LEU A 170 -13.72 5.77 7.53
N ILE A 171 -14.50 5.49 6.48
CA ILE A 171 -15.78 4.76 6.57
C ILE A 171 -15.64 3.37 7.23
N GLY A 172 -16.63 3.04 8.06
CA GLY A 172 -16.76 1.72 8.69
C GLY A 172 -15.58 1.37 9.61
N PRO A 173 -14.95 0.18 9.47
CA PRO A 173 -13.88 -0.24 10.38
C PRO A 173 -12.54 0.48 10.15
N ALA A 174 -12.42 1.30 9.10
CA ALA A 174 -11.17 2.00 8.75
C ALA A 174 -10.74 3.01 9.83
N PHE A 175 -11.69 3.66 10.50
CA PHE A 175 -11.38 4.60 11.57
C PHE A 175 -10.71 3.90 12.76
N THR A 176 -11.25 2.74 13.18
CA THR A 176 -10.69 1.94 14.27
C THR A 176 -9.25 1.55 13.92
N ALA A 177 -9.03 0.97 12.73
CA ALA A 177 -7.71 0.47 12.29
C ALA A 177 -6.55 1.47 12.42
N LEU A 178 -6.81 2.78 12.40
CA LEU A 178 -5.77 3.78 12.68
C LEU A 178 -5.10 3.58 14.04
N ASN A 179 -5.89 3.42 15.11
CA ASN A 179 -5.36 3.31 16.46
C ASN A 179 -4.64 1.98 16.66
N GLU A 180 -5.19 0.89 16.13
CA GLU A 180 -4.58 -0.45 16.11
C GLU A 180 -3.19 -0.42 15.47
N GLY A 181 -3.04 0.29 14.35
CA GLY A 181 -1.76 0.49 13.67
C GLY A 181 -0.81 1.48 14.35
N GLY A 182 -1.20 2.09 15.48
CA GLY A 182 -0.45 3.18 16.12
C GLY A 182 -0.30 4.41 15.22
N GLN A 183 -1.28 4.63 14.34
CA GLN A 183 -1.34 5.72 13.36
C GLN A 183 -2.28 6.83 13.84
N ARG A 184 -1.98 8.07 13.41
CA ARG A 184 -2.83 9.23 13.71
C ARG A 184 -3.01 10.10 12.46
N ILE A 185 -4.23 10.52 12.17
CA ILE A 185 -4.55 11.47 11.09
C ILE A 185 -4.82 12.85 11.70
N SER A 186 -4.13 13.89 11.21
CA SER A 186 -4.43 15.28 11.59
C SER A 186 -5.75 15.74 11.01
N ARG A 187 -6.26 16.87 11.49
CA ARG A 187 -7.32 17.60 10.79
C ARG A 187 -6.93 17.88 9.34
N ILE A 188 -7.93 17.92 8.45
CA ILE A 188 -7.74 18.38 7.08
C ILE A 188 -7.76 19.90 7.09
N GLU A 189 -6.83 20.52 6.37
CA GLU A 189 -6.79 21.96 6.16
C GLU A 189 -7.09 22.27 4.70
N VAL A 190 -8.25 22.87 4.42
CA VAL A 190 -8.61 23.33 3.07
C VAL A 190 -8.00 24.71 2.85
N HIS A 191 -6.96 24.78 2.01
CA HIS A 191 -6.28 26.04 1.70
C HIS A 191 -7.08 26.88 0.69
N SER A 192 -7.66 26.22 -0.31
CA SER A 192 -8.51 26.87 -1.30
C SER A 192 -9.48 25.85 -1.91
N ILE A 193 -10.70 26.30 -2.19
CA ILE A 193 -11.71 25.52 -2.91
C ILE A 193 -12.49 26.49 -3.81
N GLY A 194 -12.68 26.14 -5.07
CA GLY A 194 -13.40 27.00 -6.03
C GLY A 194 -13.53 26.39 -7.41
N THR A 195 -14.41 26.96 -8.22
CA THR A 195 -14.68 26.49 -9.59
C THR A 195 -13.84 27.28 -10.59
N GLN A 196 -13.23 26.58 -11.55
CA GLN A 196 -12.50 27.18 -12.67
C GLN A 196 -13.22 26.87 -13.99
N GLY A 197 -13.16 27.81 -14.94
CA GLY A 197 -13.60 27.56 -16.32
C GLY A 197 -12.54 26.76 -17.09
N SER A 198 -13.00 25.85 -17.95
CA SER A 198 -12.15 25.13 -18.90
C SER A 198 -12.86 25.00 -20.25
N ASP A 199 -12.11 24.61 -21.28
CA ASP A 199 -12.65 24.37 -22.63
C ASP A 199 -13.76 23.30 -22.67
N LYS A 200 -13.82 22.43 -21.65
CA LYS A 200 -14.79 21.32 -21.54
C LYS A 200 -15.89 21.57 -20.51
N GLY A 201 -15.96 22.77 -19.93
CA GLY A 201 -16.93 23.13 -18.88
C GLY A 201 -16.29 23.43 -17.51
N PRO A 202 -17.11 23.59 -16.47
CA PRO A 202 -16.63 23.93 -15.13
C PRO A 202 -15.84 22.78 -14.49
N VAL A 203 -14.78 23.14 -13.76
CA VAL A 203 -13.93 22.19 -13.03
C VAL A 203 -13.85 22.64 -11.58
N GLY A 204 -14.19 21.75 -10.65
CA GLY A 204 -13.98 21.96 -9.22
C GLY A 204 -12.50 21.77 -8.89
N VAL A 205 -11.88 22.79 -8.27
CA VAL A 205 -10.47 22.78 -7.91
C VAL A 205 -10.32 22.99 -6.42
N SER A 206 -9.63 22.07 -5.75
CA SER A 206 -9.34 22.16 -4.32
C SER A 206 -7.86 21.98 -4.05
N ARG A 207 -7.35 22.72 -3.07
CA ARG A 207 -6.03 22.51 -2.48
C ARG A 207 -6.19 22.31 -0.99
N TRP A 208 -5.68 21.20 -0.50
CA TRP A 208 -5.85 20.80 0.89
C TRP A 208 -4.66 20.01 1.41
N ARG A 209 -4.54 19.98 2.73
CA ARG A 209 -3.40 19.40 3.44
C ARG A 209 -3.88 18.53 4.56
N PHE A 210 -3.10 17.50 4.85
CA PHE A 210 -3.19 16.75 6.08
C PHE A 210 -1.83 16.15 6.39
N SER A 211 -1.66 15.63 7.59
CA SER A 211 -0.52 14.81 7.93
C SER A 211 -0.99 13.55 8.63
N HIS A 212 -0.21 12.48 8.48
CA HIS A 212 -0.37 11.29 9.29
C HIS A 212 0.91 10.99 10.07
N GLY A 213 0.76 10.56 11.31
CA GLY A 213 1.86 10.19 12.20
C GLY A 213 1.83 8.72 12.54
N GLY A 214 2.99 8.17 12.90
CA GLY A 214 3.13 6.77 13.29
C GLY A 214 4.15 6.57 14.39
N SER A 215 3.87 5.65 15.30
CA SER A 215 4.76 5.26 16.41
C SER A 215 5.90 4.33 16.01
N GLY A 216 5.98 3.97 14.73
CA GLY A 216 7.01 3.10 14.16
C GLY A 216 6.44 1.86 13.46
N VAL A 217 5.22 1.44 13.80
CA VAL A 217 4.50 0.34 13.12
C VAL A 217 4.14 0.73 11.68
N VAL A 218 3.80 2.00 11.46
CA VAL A 218 3.38 2.55 10.16
C VAL A 218 4.55 2.54 9.16
N ASP A 219 4.61 1.49 8.32
CA ASP A 219 5.68 1.26 7.34
C ASP A 219 5.84 2.41 6.33
N SER A 220 4.75 3.10 5.99
CA SER A 220 4.76 4.23 5.06
C SER A 220 5.59 5.42 5.58
N ILE A 221 5.82 5.48 6.90
CA ILE A 221 6.71 6.44 7.56
C ILE A 221 8.06 5.79 7.86
N SER A 222 8.04 4.64 8.55
CA SER A 222 9.25 4.03 9.11
C SER A 222 10.23 3.56 8.03
N ARG A 223 9.73 3.28 6.81
CA ARG A 223 10.48 2.69 5.69
C ARG A 223 10.33 3.50 4.41
N TRP A 224 10.14 4.81 4.51
CA TRP A 224 9.84 5.74 3.42
C TRP A 224 10.70 5.62 2.15
N MET A 225 12.01 5.42 2.30
CA MET A 225 12.94 5.26 1.17
C MET A 225 12.97 3.82 0.65
N GLU A 226 12.75 2.82 1.52
CA GLU A 226 12.77 1.41 1.13
C GLU A 226 11.53 1.04 0.29
N LEU A 227 10.38 1.66 0.59
CA LEU A 227 9.11 1.38 -0.09
C LEU A 227 9.00 1.96 -1.52
N PHE A 228 9.97 2.78 -1.94
CA PHE A 228 10.03 3.34 -3.29
C PHE A 228 11.45 3.20 -3.87
N PRO A 229 11.86 1.97 -4.26
CA PRO A 229 13.19 1.66 -4.74
C PRO A 229 13.38 2.05 -6.22
N SER A 230 13.12 3.32 -6.55
CA SER A 230 13.18 3.84 -7.93
C SER A 230 14.58 3.71 -8.55
N ASP A 231 15.62 3.78 -7.72
CA ASP A 231 17.03 3.57 -8.10
C ASP A 231 17.31 2.14 -8.60
N LYS A 232 16.48 1.16 -8.20
CA LYS A 232 16.61 -0.25 -8.59
C LYS A 232 15.66 -0.65 -9.71
N LEU A 233 14.77 0.26 -10.12
CA LEU A 233 13.77 0.02 -11.16
C LEU A 233 14.38 0.24 -12.55
N ASN A 234 15.12 -0.76 -13.03
CA ASN A 234 15.76 -0.75 -14.35
C ASN A 234 14.92 -1.36 -15.49
N ARG A 235 13.74 -1.92 -15.15
CA ARG A 235 12.76 -2.47 -16.09
C ARG A 235 11.35 -2.34 -15.48
N PRO A 236 10.27 -2.53 -16.25
CA PRO A 236 8.92 -2.54 -15.70
C PRO A 236 8.77 -3.59 -14.58
N ALA A 237 8.18 -3.18 -13.46
CA ALA A 237 7.75 -4.03 -12.37
C ALA A 237 6.22 -4.12 -12.38
N SER A 238 5.68 -5.23 -11.90
CA SER A 238 4.24 -5.39 -11.77
C SER A 238 3.86 -6.32 -10.64
N VAL A 239 2.65 -6.14 -10.14
CA VAL A 239 1.98 -7.08 -9.24
C VAL A 239 0.50 -7.11 -9.60
N GLU A 240 -0.05 -8.32 -9.64
CA GLU A 240 -1.46 -8.58 -9.84
C GLU A 240 -1.95 -9.44 -8.68
N ALA A 241 -3.05 -9.03 -8.08
CA ALA A 241 -3.66 -9.71 -6.95
C ALA A 241 -5.17 -9.75 -7.14
N GLY A 242 -5.80 -10.81 -6.68
CA GLY A 242 -7.25 -10.92 -6.68
C GLY A 242 -7.76 -11.82 -5.58
N PHE A 243 -8.91 -11.47 -5.02
CA PHE A 243 -9.64 -12.34 -4.11
C PHE A 243 -11.09 -12.52 -4.56
N ARG A 244 -11.64 -13.66 -4.16
CA ARG A 244 -13.06 -13.95 -4.22
C ARG A 244 -13.54 -14.37 -2.84
N SER A 245 -14.67 -13.84 -2.42
CA SER A 245 -15.21 -14.15 -1.11
C SER A 245 -16.73 -14.16 -1.09
N ASP A 246 -17.28 -15.16 -0.41
CA ASP A 246 -18.70 -15.31 -0.13
C ASP A 246 -18.87 -15.79 1.32
N SER A 247 -20.09 -16.10 1.74
CA SER A 247 -20.36 -16.56 3.12
C SER A 247 -19.69 -17.90 3.48
N GLN A 248 -19.12 -18.63 2.53
CA GLN A 248 -18.57 -19.97 2.71
C GLN A 248 -17.04 -19.99 2.67
N GLY A 249 -16.39 -19.00 2.06
CA GLY A 249 -14.95 -18.99 2.00
C GLY A 249 -14.31 -17.79 1.34
N ILE A 250 -12.99 -17.77 1.42
CA ILE A 250 -12.10 -16.75 0.86
C ILE A 250 -11.03 -17.48 0.04
N GLU A 251 -10.85 -17.07 -1.22
CA GLU A 251 -9.74 -17.49 -2.08
C GLU A 251 -8.97 -16.25 -2.53
N VAL A 252 -7.64 -16.26 -2.43
CA VAL A 252 -6.78 -15.16 -2.86
C VAL A 252 -5.57 -15.64 -3.65
N LYS A 253 -5.20 -14.87 -4.67
CA LYS A 253 -4.03 -15.09 -5.52
C LYS A 253 -3.25 -13.79 -5.67
N VAL A 254 -1.93 -13.87 -5.60
CA VAL A 254 -1.00 -12.77 -5.83
C VAL A 254 0.15 -13.28 -6.68
N ASP A 255 0.51 -12.55 -7.73
CA ASP A 255 1.69 -12.78 -8.55
C ASP A 255 2.36 -11.44 -8.86
N GLY A 256 3.67 -11.34 -8.66
CA GLY A 256 4.38 -10.12 -8.99
C GLY A 256 5.87 -10.34 -9.23
N GLU A 257 6.47 -9.36 -9.91
CA GLU A 257 7.90 -9.25 -10.15
C GLU A 257 8.32 -7.79 -9.97
N PHE A 258 9.12 -7.52 -8.94
CA PHE A 258 9.47 -6.16 -8.54
C PHE A 258 10.80 -6.09 -7.77
N PRO A 259 11.47 -4.91 -7.75
CA PRO A 259 12.64 -4.67 -6.92
C PRO A 259 12.28 -4.56 -5.43
N GLY A 260 13.27 -4.73 -4.57
CA GLY A 260 13.12 -4.59 -3.11
C GLY A 260 12.79 -5.87 -2.34
N VAL A 261 12.59 -7.01 -3.02
CA VAL A 261 12.31 -8.32 -2.38
C VAL A 261 13.48 -8.75 -1.48
N SER A 262 14.72 -8.52 -1.92
CA SER A 262 15.92 -8.70 -1.09
C SER A 262 16.65 -7.39 -0.85
N VAL A 263 17.27 -7.26 0.32
CA VAL A 263 18.05 -6.08 0.72
C VAL A 263 19.38 -6.49 1.33
N ASP A 264 20.35 -5.58 1.29
CA ASP A 264 21.63 -5.75 1.98
C ASP A 264 21.41 -5.85 3.50
N ALA A 265 22.11 -6.78 4.14
CA ALA A 265 22.09 -7.00 5.58
C ALA A 265 23.45 -6.65 6.24
N GLY A 266 24.43 -6.17 5.47
CA GLY A 266 25.78 -5.86 5.92
C GLY A 266 26.69 -7.10 5.97
N GLY A 267 28.01 -6.86 5.94
CA GLY A 267 29.00 -7.94 6.04
C GLY A 267 28.96 -8.96 4.89
N GLY A 268 28.45 -8.55 3.71
CA GLY A 268 28.28 -9.43 2.55
C GLY A 268 27.04 -10.34 2.63
N LEU A 269 26.19 -10.17 3.64
CA LEU A 269 24.92 -10.87 3.76
C LEU A 269 23.79 -10.09 3.08
N ARG A 270 22.76 -10.82 2.64
CA ARG A 270 21.48 -10.26 2.21
C ARG A 270 20.36 -10.90 3.00
N ARG A 271 19.25 -10.19 3.14
CA ARG A 271 18.02 -10.70 3.74
C ARG A 271 16.83 -10.48 2.80
N ILE A 272 15.79 -11.31 2.95
CA ILE A 272 14.45 -10.92 2.50
C ILE A 272 14.07 -9.63 3.25
N LEU A 273 13.34 -8.73 2.59
CA LEU A 273 12.87 -7.50 3.23
C LEU A 273 12.15 -7.82 4.55
N ASN A 274 12.29 -6.94 5.55
CA ASN A 274 11.59 -7.14 6.83
C ASN A 274 10.10 -7.09 6.53
N HIS A 275 9.31 -8.04 7.07
CA HIS A 275 7.87 -8.06 6.83
C HIS A 275 7.25 -6.72 7.26
N PRO A 276 6.47 -6.03 6.40
CA PRO A 276 5.77 -4.81 6.81
C PRO A 276 4.77 -5.14 7.91
N LEU A 277 4.60 -4.24 8.88
CA LEU A 277 3.83 -4.49 10.09
C LEU A 277 2.36 -4.13 9.92
N ILE A 278 2.04 -3.07 9.17
CA ILE A 278 0.65 -2.63 8.96
C ILE A 278 -0.24 -3.75 8.39
N PRO A 279 0.18 -4.52 7.37
CA PRO A 279 -0.64 -5.63 6.86
C PRO A 279 -0.97 -6.67 7.94
N LEU A 280 -0.01 -6.99 8.82
CA LEU A 280 -0.21 -7.99 9.88
C LEU A 280 -1.16 -7.48 10.97
N VAL A 281 -0.96 -6.24 11.41
CA VAL A 281 -1.80 -5.63 12.45
C VAL A 281 -3.24 -5.47 11.98
N HIS A 282 -3.43 -4.96 10.75
CA HIS A 282 -4.76 -4.73 10.21
C HIS A 282 -5.47 -6.03 9.86
N HIS A 283 -4.78 -7.02 9.25
CA HIS A 283 -5.38 -8.34 8.99
C HIS A 283 -5.70 -9.06 10.31
N GLY A 284 -4.89 -8.86 11.35
CA GLY A 284 -5.13 -9.39 12.68
C GLY A 284 -6.44 -8.91 13.34
N MET A 285 -7.07 -7.85 12.83
CA MET A 285 -8.41 -7.43 13.28
C MET A 285 -9.52 -8.38 12.80
N VAL A 286 -9.27 -9.15 11.74
CA VAL A 286 -10.25 -10.08 11.14
C VAL A 286 -9.81 -11.55 11.18
N GLY A 287 -8.52 -11.84 11.36
CA GLY A 287 -7.96 -13.20 11.35
C GLY A 287 -8.28 -14.07 12.57
N LYS A 288 -9.10 -13.59 13.50
CA LYS A 288 -9.36 -14.24 14.81
C LYS A 288 -10.81 -14.70 15.00
N PHE A 289 -11.65 -14.59 13.97
CA PHE A 289 -13.08 -14.90 14.08
C PHE A 289 -13.41 -16.40 13.98
N ASN A 290 -12.48 -17.21 13.48
CA ASN A 290 -12.65 -18.64 13.33
C ASN A 290 -11.34 -19.36 13.65
N ASP A 291 -11.45 -20.49 14.33
CA ASP A 291 -10.33 -21.43 14.47
C ASP A 291 -10.00 -22.04 13.11
N PHE A 292 -8.70 -22.28 12.87
CA PHE A 292 -8.23 -22.92 11.64
C PHE A 292 -6.98 -23.77 11.91
N THR A 293 -6.71 -24.71 11.00
CA THR A 293 -5.45 -25.46 10.99
C THR A 293 -4.60 -25.01 9.80
N VAL A 294 -3.30 -24.87 10.00
CA VAL A 294 -2.38 -24.42 8.95
C VAL A 294 -1.92 -25.58 8.08
N ASP A 295 -2.31 -25.55 6.80
CA ASP A 295 -1.62 -26.26 5.72
C ASP A 295 -0.94 -25.23 4.82
N THR A 296 0.36 -25.01 5.02
CA THR A 296 1.10 -23.97 4.31
C THR A 296 2.54 -24.38 4.05
N GLN A 297 2.99 -24.09 2.82
CA GLN A 297 4.38 -24.24 2.40
C GLN A 297 4.92 -22.91 1.84
N LEU A 298 6.15 -22.57 2.21
CA LEU A 298 6.96 -21.54 1.57
C LEU A 298 8.12 -22.18 0.84
N LYS A 299 8.34 -21.76 -0.41
CA LYS A 299 9.52 -22.09 -1.21
C LYS A 299 10.29 -20.82 -1.51
N ILE A 300 11.60 -20.82 -1.26
CA ILE A 300 12.51 -19.74 -1.66
C ILE A 300 13.58 -20.34 -2.57
N VAL A 301 13.71 -19.79 -3.77
CA VAL A 301 14.75 -20.16 -4.75
C VAL A 301 15.79 -19.04 -4.78
N LEU A 302 17.02 -19.38 -4.39
CA LEU A 302 18.15 -18.46 -4.41
C LEU A 302 18.81 -18.41 -5.80
N PRO A 303 19.59 -17.36 -6.09
CA PRO A 303 20.44 -17.33 -7.27
C PRO A 303 21.53 -18.42 -7.16
N LYS A 304 21.96 -18.95 -8.30
CA LYS A 304 22.97 -20.02 -8.37
C LYS A 304 24.20 -19.71 -7.51
N GLY A 305 24.62 -20.66 -6.68
CA GLY A 305 25.78 -20.54 -5.79
C GLY A 305 25.53 -19.81 -4.47
N TYR A 306 24.36 -19.21 -4.28
CA TYR A 306 23.97 -18.59 -3.00
C TYR A 306 23.48 -19.67 -2.03
N LYS A 307 23.65 -19.43 -0.73
CA LYS A 307 23.22 -20.33 0.34
C LYS A 307 22.55 -19.56 1.46
N VAL A 308 21.51 -20.13 2.07
CA VAL A 308 20.93 -19.59 3.30
C VAL A 308 21.98 -19.70 4.41
N ARG A 309 22.33 -18.56 5.01
CA ARG A 309 23.26 -18.51 6.15
C ARG A 309 22.56 -18.63 7.48
N TYR A 310 21.33 -18.12 7.57
CA TYR A 310 20.52 -18.17 8.77
C TYR A 310 19.03 -18.13 8.39
N ALA A 311 18.23 -18.98 9.01
CA ALA A 311 16.77 -18.94 8.93
C ALA A 311 16.18 -19.39 10.27
N ALA A 312 15.25 -18.60 10.80
CA ALA A 312 14.50 -18.94 12.00
C ALA A 312 13.05 -18.45 11.79
N PRO A 313 12.05 -19.35 11.63
CA PRO A 313 12.15 -20.81 11.68
C PRO A 313 13.08 -21.44 10.61
N GLN A 314 13.71 -22.56 10.95
CA GLN A 314 14.62 -23.28 10.05
C GLN A 314 13.86 -23.94 8.89
N PHE A 315 14.45 -23.97 7.70
CA PHE A 315 13.86 -24.68 6.55
C PHE A 315 13.77 -26.19 6.83
N ARG A 316 12.72 -26.81 6.30
CA ARG A 316 12.47 -28.24 6.40
C ARG A 316 13.34 -29.06 5.47
N SER A 317 13.57 -28.55 4.26
CA SER A 317 14.40 -29.23 3.27
C SER A 317 15.11 -28.22 2.37
N GLN A 318 16.20 -28.71 1.76
CA GLN A 318 16.99 -27.99 0.78
C GLN A 318 17.28 -28.93 -0.40
N ASN A 319 17.19 -28.40 -1.62
CA ASN A 319 17.67 -29.04 -2.84
C ASN A 319 18.40 -27.98 -3.68
N LEU A 320 19.74 -28.03 -3.70
CA LEU A 320 20.58 -27.00 -4.32
C LEU A 320 20.26 -25.59 -3.75
N GLU A 321 19.82 -24.67 -4.60
CA GLU A 321 19.39 -23.31 -4.24
C GLU A 321 17.91 -23.19 -3.83
N GLU A 322 17.15 -24.29 -3.86
CA GLU A 322 15.75 -24.32 -3.43
C GLU A 322 15.64 -24.72 -1.94
N TYR A 323 14.95 -23.90 -1.15
CA TYR A 323 14.70 -24.13 0.27
C TYR A 323 13.19 -24.12 0.53
N ARG A 324 12.71 -25.07 1.36
CA ARG A 324 11.28 -25.23 1.67
C ARG A 324 11.01 -25.20 3.17
N TRP A 325 9.94 -24.51 3.56
CA TRP A 325 9.42 -24.47 4.93
C TRP A 325 7.98 -24.98 4.94
N SER A 326 7.66 -25.89 5.86
CA SER A 326 6.30 -26.38 6.13
C SER A 326 6.24 -27.06 7.50
N GLY A 327 5.06 -27.04 8.13
CA GLY A 327 4.84 -27.70 9.43
C GLY A 327 5.65 -27.11 10.60
N GLY A 328 5.59 -27.77 11.76
CA GLY A 328 6.42 -27.46 12.93
C GLY A 328 6.38 -25.99 13.36
N ALA A 329 7.56 -25.40 13.62
CA ALA A 329 7.68 -24.00 14.01
C ALA A 329 7.24 -23.02 12.91
N TYR A 330 7.38 -23.40 11.63
CA TYR A 330 6.94 -22.56 10.53
C TYR A 330 5.42 -22.48 10.44
N ALA A 331 4.70 -23.59 10.62
CA ALA A 331 3.23 -23.58 10.64
C ALA A 331 2.67 -22.73 11.80
N ARG A 332 3.27 -22.83 13.00
CA ARG A 332 2.89 -21.95 14.13
C ARG A 332 3.21 -20.48 13.88
N TRP A 333 4.29 -20.19 13.17
CA TRP A 333 4.60 -18.81 12.77
C TRP A 333 3.58 -18.29 11.76
N VAL A 334 3.15 -19.11 10.80
CA VAL A 334 2.07 -18.77 9.86
C VAL A 334 0.76 -18.51 10.61
N GLU A 335 0.36 -19.39 11.54
CA GLU A 335 -0.81 -19.19 12.40
C GLU A 335 -0.73 -17.86 13.16
N HIS A 336 0.44 -17.55 13.74
CA HIS A 336 0.66 -16.34 14.53
C HIS A 336 0.53 -15.03 13.73
N VAL A 337 0.94 -15.04 12.46
CA VAL A 337 0.91 -13.83 11.62
C VAL A 337 -0.40 -13.64 10.85
N CYS A 338 -1.28 -14.65 10.82
CA CYS A 338 -2.62 -14.58 10.25
C CYS A 338 -3.61 -13.88 11.20
#